data_AF-A0A935HYG3-F1
#
_entry.id   AF-A0A935HYG3-F1
#
_cell.length_a   1.000
_cell.length_b   1.000
_cell.length_c   1.000
_cell.angle_alpha   90.00
_cell.angle_beta   90.00
_cell.angle_gamma   90.00
#
_symmetry.space_group_name_H-M   'P 1'
#
loop_
_entity.id
_entity.type
_entity.pdbx_description
1 polymer ?
#
loop_
_entity_poly.entity_id
_entity_poly.type
_entity_poly.pdbx_seq_one_letter_code
_entity_poly.pdbx_strand_id
1 'polypeptide(L)'
;MKKTGVAIIHGMGNQNRDFADKFIKEIKAAYENTDEGKYRSSDIYFKPVYWADVLNDEERKMWNNLNLDSLDFRDFRKFIVNYLGDAIAYQKMYDLKKAKIRKDISVYYKVQTIISDSLKDIDNNTEKGSPLVLIGHSLGTVMLMNYIYDSQKTPAHKKLNEWKDKCDTDNLTGLFLCGSPFALWTLRKKDFGEPINFPGEKNFLP
;
A
#
# COMPACT_ATOMS: atom_id res chain seq x y z
N MET A 1 -9.80 22.30 -12.48
CA MET A 1 -9.39 22.44 -11.07
C MET A 1 -8.66 21.16 -10.74
N LYS A 2 -7.38 21.26 -10.35
CA LYS A 2 -6.56 20.10 -9.96
C LYS A 2 -7.24 19.38 -8.81
N LYS A 3 -7.73 18.16 -9.07
CA LYS A 3 -8.27 17.30 -8.01
C LYS A 3 -7.13 16.65 -7.26
N THR A 4 -7.12 16.75 -5.93
CA THR A 4 -6.18 15.99 -5.09
C THR A 4 -6.51 14.50 -5.17
N GLY A 5 -5.53 13.67 -5.53
CA GLY A 5 -5.67 12.23 -5.51
C GLY A 5 -5.42 11.67 -4.11
N VAL A 6 -6.31 10.80 -3.63
CA VAL A 6 -6.18 10.14 -2.31
C VAL A 6 -6.30 8.64 -2.48
N ALA A 7 -5.22 7.89 -2.24
CA ALA A 7 -5.26 6.43 -2.17
C ALA A 7 -5.39 5.97 -0.72
N ILE A 8 -6.31 5.04 -0.44
CA ILE A 8 -6.55 4.49 0.89
C ILE A 8 -6.36 2.99 0.84
N ILE A 9 -5.37 2.45 1.55
CA ILE A 9 -5.13 1.00 1.64
C ILE A 9 -5.53 0.47 3.02
N HIS A 10 -6.26 -0.64 3.03
CA HIS A 10 -6.64 -1.31 4.26
C HIS A 10 -5.52 -2.21 4.80
N GLY A 11 -5.65 -2.58 6.08
CA GLY A 11 -4.85 -3.63 6.71
C GLY A 11 -5.46 -5.01 6.57
N MET A 12 -4.78 -6.02 7.09
CA MET A 12 -5.29 -7.39 7.10
C MET A 12 -6.44 -7.51 8.11
N GLY A 13 -7.59 -8.01 7.66
CA GLY A 13 -8.82 -8.14 8.45
C GLY A 13 -10.04 -7.39 7.88
N ASN A 14 -9.85 -6.43 6.97
CA ASN A 14 -10.96 -5.77 6.28
C ASN A 14 -11.07 -6.30 4.84
N GLN A 15 -11.93 -7.31 4.64
CA GLN A 15 -12.02 -8.09 3.39
C GLN A 15 -13.20 -7.68 2.50
N ASN A 16 -13.98 -6.66 2.88
CA ASN A 16 -15.06 -6.18 2.02
C ASN A 16 -14.54 -5.08 1.08
N ARG A 17 -15.08 -5.03 -0.14
CA ARG A 17 -14.68 -4.04 -1.14
C ARG A 17 -15.10 -2.60 -0.78
N ASP A 18 -16.07 -2.44 0.11
CA ASP A 18 -16.62 -1.17 0.60
C ASP A 18 -15.88 -0.64 1.86
N PHE A 19 -14.73 -1.22 2.22
CA PHE A 19 -14.01 -0.92 3.47
C PHE A 19 -13.75 0.56 3.73
N ALA A 20 -13.62 1.36 2.66
CA ALA A 20 -13.27 2.77 2.74
C ALA A 20 -14.49 3.70 2.73
N ASP A 21 -15.69 3.21 2.44
CA ASP A 21 -16.85 4.05 2.11
C ASP A 21 -17.24 4.98 3.26
N LYS A 22 -17.33 4.44 4.48
CA LYS A 22 -17.61 5.24 5.68
C LYS A 22 -16.53 6.28 5.94
N PHE A 23 -15.26 5.89 5.82
CA PHE A 23 -14.12 6.77 6.06
C PHE A 23 -14.06 7.91 5.03
N ILE A 24 -14.28 7.61 3.75
CA ILE A 24 -14.38 8.60 2.67
C ILE A 24 -15.54 9.56 2.94
N LYS A 25 -16.70 9.05 3.35
CA LYS A 25 -17.87 9.88 3.68
C LYS A 25 -17.55 10.88 4.80
N GLU A 26 -16.88 10.42 5.85
CA GLU A 26 -16.48 11.27 6.98
C GLU A 26 -15.44 12.33 6.57
N ILE A 27 -14.44 11.97 5.75
CA ILE A 27 -13.47 12.95 5.22
C ILE A 27 -14.17 14.00 4.36
N LYS A 28 -15.06 13.59 3.45
CA LYS A 28 -15.79 14.52 2.58
C LYS A 28 -16.63 15.50 3.41
N ALA A 29 -17.37 14.98 4.40
CA ALA A 29 -18.17 15.81 5.30
C ALA A 29 -17.30 16.77 6.10
N ALA A 30 -16.16 16.32 6.62
CA ALA A 30 -15.23 17.21 7.32
C ALA A 30 -14.70 18.31 6.38
N TYR A 31 -14.24 17.93 5.18
CA TYR A 31 -13.62 18.83 4.20
C TYR A 31 -14.57 19.93 3.68
N GLU A 32 -15.85 19.62 3.50
CA GLU A 32 -16.85 20.61 3.08
C GLU A 32 -17.18 21.63 4.19
N ASN A 33 -16.95 21.26 5.46
CA ASN A 33 -17.26 22.10 6.62
C ASN A 33 -16.08 22.98 7.07
N THR A 34 -14.88 22.85 6.51
CA THR A 34 -13.68 23.54 7.04
C THR A 34 -13.54 25.02 6.67
N ASP A 35 -14.13 25.50 5.57
CA ASP A 35 -13.89 26.89 5.09
C ASP A 35 -15.09 27.47 4.31
N GLU A 36 -16.25 27.63 4.96
CA GLU A 36 -17.40 28.40 4.45
C GLU A 36 -17.81 28.08 2.98
N GLY A 37 -17.67 26.83 2.54
CA GLY A 37 -18.01 26.40 1.18
C GLY A 37 -16.94 26.66 0.10
N LYS A 38 -15.73 27.09 0.48
CA LYS A 38 -14.59 27.28 -0.44
C LYS A 38 -14.08 25.98 -1.04
N TYR A 39 -14.15 24.88 -0.29
CA TYR A 39 -13.69 23.56 -0.71
C TYR A 39 -14.87 22.63 -0.93
N ARG A 40 -14.82 21.86 -2.02
CA ARG A 40 -15.87 20.89 -2.38
C ARG A 40 -15.29 19.50 -2.31
N SER A 41 -16.07 18.51 -1.84
CA SER A 41 -15.61 17.11 -1.89
C SER A 41 -15.29 16.62 -3.31
N SER A 42 -15.80 17.30 -4.35
CA SER A 42 -15.45 17.08 -5.76
C SER A 42 -14.00 17.41 -6.12
N ASP A 43 -13.30 18.17 -5.26
CA ASP A 43 -11.90 18.54 -5.42
C ASP A 43 -10.95 17.40 -5.02
N ILE A 44 -11.50 16.28 -4.53
CA ILE A 44 -10.75 15.10 -4.11
C ILE A 44 -11.21 13.89 -4.91
N TYR A 45 -10.24 13.18 -5.50
CA TYR A 45 -10.47 11.87 -6.12
C TYR A 45 -9.98 10.77 -5.18
N PHE A 46 -10.91 10.04 -4.57
CA PHE A 46 -10.60 8.93 -3.67
C PHE A 46 -10.49 7.61 -4.42
N LYS A 47 -9.44 6.85 -4.10
CA LYS A 47 -9.22 5.49 -4.60
C LYS A 47 -8.96 4.50 -3.46
N PRO A 48 -9.96 3.69 -3.08
CA PRO A 48 -9.74 2.54 -2.20
C PRO A 48 -8.85 1.51 -2.90
N VAL A 49 -7.78 1.09 -2.22
CA VAL A 49 -6.83 0.07 -2.68
C VAL A 49 -7.17 -1.24 -1.97
N TYR A 50 -7.95 -2.08 -2.64
CA TYR A 50 -8.37 -3.38 -2.14
C TYR A 50 -7.41 -4.48 -2.61
N TRP A 51 -6.82 -5.21 -1.67
CA TRP A 51 -5.78 -6.21 -1.96
C TRP A 51 -6.05 -7.60 -1.34
N ALA A 52 -7.14 -7.76 -0.59
CA ALA A 52 -7.42 -8.99 0.16
C ALA A 52 -7.53 -10.25 -0.72
N ASP A 53 -7.98 -10.13 -1.97
CA ASP A 53 -8.07 -11.28 -2.91
C ASP A 53 -6.71 -11.96 -3.14
N VAL A 54 -5.61 -11.20 -3.07
CA VAL A 54 -4.25 -11.73 -3.26
C VAL A 54 -3.88 -12.74 -2.18
N LEU A 55 -4.33 -12.51 -0.94
CA LEU A 55 -4.10 -13.45 0.16
C LEU A 55 -5.05 -14.62 0.10
N ASN A 56 -6.32 -14.43 -0.25
CA ASN A 56 -7.29 -15.54 -0.34
C ASN A 56 -6.81 -16.67 -1.29
N ASP A 57 -6.05 -16.35 -2.34
CA ASP A 57 -5.48 -17.33 -3.26
C ASP A 57 -4.28 -18.12 -2.67
N GLU A 58 -3.50 -17.52 -1.77
CA GLU A 58 -2.32 -18.15 -1.16
C GLU A 58 -2.64 -18.75 0.21
N GLU A 59 -3.44 -18.08 1.04
CA GLU A 59 -4.01 -18.60 2.28
C GLU A 59 -4.79 -19.90 2.02
N ARG A 60 -5.59 -19.99 0.95
CA ARG A 60 -6.29 -21.25 0.58
C ARG A 60 -5.33 -22.42 0.35
N LYS A 61 -4.11 -22.16 -0.16
CA LYS A 61 -3.08 -23.20 -0.33
C LYS A 61 -2.40 -23.56 0.99
N MET A 62 -2.25 -22.60 1.90
CA MET A 62 -1.57 -22.77 3.18
C MET A 62 -2.47 -23.40 4.26
N TRP A 63 -3.76 -23.06 4.27
CA TRP A 63 -4.77 -23.57 5.22
C TRP A 63 -4.98 -25.08 5.15
N ASN A 64 -4.73 -25.73 4.01
CA ASN A 64 -4.77 -27.20 3.90
C ASN A 64 -3.70 -27.91 4.76
N ASN A 65 -2.72 -27.18 5.31
CA ASN A 65 -1.56 -27.76 5.97
C ASN A 65 -1.45 -27.48 7.48
N LEU A 66 -2.30 -26.63 8.10
CA LEU A 66 -2.10 -26.19 9.49
C LEU A 66 -3.40 -26.21 10.32
N ASN A 67 -3.47 -27.14 11.27
CA ASN A 67 -4.52 -27.24 12.31
C ASN A 67 -4.09 -26.45 13.57
N LEU A 68 -4.64 -25.26 13.78
CA LEU A 68 -4.33 -24.41 14.95
C LEU A 68 -5.62 -23.96 15.67
N ASP A 69 -6.06 -24.80 16.60
CA ASP A 69 -7.19 -24.59 17.50
C ASP A 69 -6.71 -24.56 18.96
N SER A 70 -6.46 -23.37 19.53
CA SER A 70 -6.76 -23.01 20.94
C SER A 70 -5.99 -21.76 21.44
N LEU A 71 -6.66 -21.00 22.32
CA LEU A 71 -6.23 -19.87 23.17
C LEU A 71 -6.44 -18.42 22.64
N ASP A 72 -6.79 -17.54 23.58
CA ASP A 72 -7.21 -16.14 23.41
C ASP A 72 -6.22 -15.26 22.63
N PHE A 73 -6.77 -14.21 21.99
CA PHE A 73 -6.14 -13.37 20.96
C PHE A 73 -5.81 -14.12 19.65
N ARG A 74 -6.65 -15.10 19.31
CA ARG A 74 -6.56 -15.95 18.11
C ARG A 74 -6.37 -15.14 16.83
N ASP A 75 -7.11 -14.05 16.65
CA ASP A 75 -7.07 -13.28 15.40
C ASP A 75 -5.82 -12.43 15.26
N PHE A 76 -5.30 -11.86 16.36
CA PHE A 76 -4.04 -11.12 16.35
C PHE A 76 -2.83 -12.05 16.22
N ARG A 77 -2.87 -13.24 16.84
CA ARG A 77 -1.79 -14.23 16.67
C ARG A 77 -1.86 -14.91 15.31
N LYS A 78 -3.05 -15.28 14.81
CA LYS A 78 -3.23 -15.72 13.42
C LYS A 78 -2.77 -14.64 12.45
N PHE A 79 -3.10 -13.36 12.74
CA PHE A 79 -2.56 -12.23 12.02
C PHE A 79 -1.04 -12.30 12.07
N ILE A 80 -0.37 -12.22 13.22
CA ILE A 80 1.10 -12.21 13.30
C ILE A 80 1.75 -13.48 12.72
N VAL A 81 1.13 -14.66 12.83
CA VAL A 81 1.67 -15.94 12.35
C VAL A 81 1.48 -16.12 10.85
N ASN A 82 0.26 -15.90 10.33
CA ASN A 82 0.02 -15.83 8.89
C ASN A 82 0.85 -14.70 8.30
N TYR A 83 0.97 -13.58 9.01
CA TYR A 83 1.72 -12.40 8.62
C TYR A 83 3.24 -12.56 8.69
N LEU A 84 3.81 -13.34 9.63
CA LEU A 84 5.25 -13.66 9.61
C LEU A 84 5.53 -14.67 8.49
N GLY A 85 4.63 -15.62 8.27
CA GLY A 85 4.66 -16.52 7.12
C GLY A 85 4.58 -15.75 5.80
N ASP A 86 3.65 -14.82 5.70
CA ASP A 86 3.45 -13.94 4.57
C ASP A 86 4.54 -12.90 4.47
N ALA A 87 5.12 -12.38 5.56
CA ALA A 87 6.23 -11.44 5.54
C ALA A 87 7.51 -12.12 5.06
N ILE A 88 7.74 -13.37 5.46
CA ILE A 88 8.79 -14.25 4.90
C ILE A 88 8.50 -14.49 3.41
N ALA A 89 7.25 -14.74 3.01
CA ALA A 89 6.85 -14.91 1.60
C ALA A 89 6.84 -13.59 0.79
N TYR A 90 6.68 -12.45 1.46
CA TYR A 90 6.59 -11.09 0.94
C TYR A 90 7.95 -10.41 0.89
N GLN A 91 9.01 -11.03 1.42
CA GLN A 91 10.36 -10.54 1.20
C GLN A 91 10.65 -10.50 -0.31
N LYS A 92 11.32 -9.42 -0.75
CA LYS A 92 11.91 -9.35 -2.09
C LYS A 92 12.84 -10.56 -2.22
N MET A 93 12.45 -11.53 -3.06
CA MET A 93 13.18 -12.80 -3.31
C MET A 93 14.53 -12.60 -4.03
N TYR A 94 15.35 -11.63 -3.62
CA TYR A 94 16.67 -11.44 -4.18
C TYR A 94 17.71 -12.40 -3.59
N ASP A 95 17.52 -12.90 -2.36
CA ASP A 95 18.52 -13.73 -1.66
C ASP A 95 18.23 -15.24 -1.67
N LEU A 96 17.14 -15.70 -2.29
CA LEU A 96 16.84 -17.13 -2.43
C LEU A 96 17.27 -17.70 -3.79
N LYS A 97 18.48 -17.37 -4.27
CA LYS A 97 19.10 -18.12 -5.39
C LYS A 97 19.28 -19.62 -5.10
N LYS A 98 19.09 -20.06 -3.85
CA LYS A 98 19.19 -21.47 -3.42
C LYS A 98 17.86 -22.20 -3.30
N ALA A 99 16.72 -21.51 -3.30
CA ALA A 99 15.42 -22.19 -3.23
C ALA A 99 14.80 -22.22 -4.64
N LYS A 100 14.73 -23.41 -5.24
CA LYS A 100 13.96 -23.72 -6.45
C LYS A 100 12.44 -23.55 -6.20
N ILE A 101 12.01 -22.46 -5.57
CA ILE A 101 10.60 -22.12 -5.39
C ILE A 101 10.18 -21.34 -6.62
N ARG A 102 9.07 -21.80 -7.19
CA ARG A 102 8.68 -21.57 -8.57
C ARG A 102 8.38 -20.10 -8.87
N LYS A 103 8.36 -19.85 -10.18
CA LYS A 103 7.97 -18.67 -10.95
C LYS A 103 6.54 -18.14 -10.66
N ASP A 104 6.02 -18.32 -9.45
CA ASP A 104 4.79 -17.66 -9.01
C ASP A 104 5.19 -16.25 -8.57
N ILE A 105 4.65 -15.24 -9.26
CA ILE A 105 4.85 -13.82 -8.93
C ILE A 105 4.50 -13.66 -7.45
N SER A 106 5.48 -13.37 -6.60
CA SER A 106 5.29 -13.35 -5.15
C SER A 106 4.15 -12.39 -4.76
N VAL A 107 3.45 -12.68 -3.66
CA VAL A 107 2.38 -11.85 -3.07
C VAL A 107 2.78 -10.37 -3.06
N TYR A 108 4.06 -10.12 -2.75
CA TYR A 108 4.69 -8.82 -2.88
C TYR A 108 4.39 -8.13 -4.21
N TYR A 109 4.80 -8.72 -5.33
CA TYR A 109 4.63 -8.09 -6.64
C TYR A 109 3.16 -7.93 -7.03
N LYS A 110 2.29 -8.89 -6.67
CA LYS A 110 0.83 -8.77 -6.91
C LYS A 110 0.24 -7.55 -6.19
N VAL A 111 0.52 -7.39 -4.89
CA VAL A 111 0.07 -6.23 -4.11
C VAL A 111 0.64 -4.93 -4.66
N GLN A 112 1.92 -4.92 -5.01
CA GLN A 112 2.57 -3.73 -5.56
C GLN A 112 1.98 -3.34 -6.92
N THR A 113 1.56 -4.30 -7.75
CA THR A 113 0.82 -4.02 -9.00
C THR A 113 -0.56 -3.42 -8.71
N ILE A 114 -1.31 -3.95 -7.73
CA ILE A 114 -2.61 -3.39 -7.33
C ILE A 114 -2.49 -1.92 -6.86
N ILE A 115 -1.47 -1.63 -6.04
CA ILE A 115 -1.18 -0.25 -5.63
C ILE A 115 -0.89 0.59 -6.88
N SER A 116 -0.04 0.10 -7.77
CA SER A 116 0.33 0.82 -8.98
C SER A 116 -0.84 1.15 -9.89
N ASP A 117 -1.71 0.18 -10.15
CA ASP A 117 -2.87 0.37 -11.02
C ASP A 117 -3.90 1.31 -10.36
N SER A 118 -3.99 1.30 -9.03
CA SER A 118 -4.78 2.27 -8.29
C SER A 118 -4.23 3.69 -8.43
N LEU A 119 -2.90 3.87 -8.43
CA LEU A 119 -2.29 5.18 -8.66
C LEU A 119 -2.45 5.65 -10.12
N LYS A 120 -2.36 4.75 -11.10
CA LYS A 120 -2.67 5.09 -12.51
C LYS A 120 -4.11 5.56 -12.68
N ASP A 121 -5.04 4.93 -11.98
CA ASP A 121 -6.44 5.34 -11.98
C ASP A 121 -6.62 6.75 -11.42
N ILE A 122 -5.90 7.10 -10.35
CA ILE A 122 -5.84 8.49 -9.86
C ILE A 122 -5.26 9.42 -10.93
N ASP A 123 -4.12 9.09 -11.53
CA ASP A 123 -3.48 9.92 -12.56
C ASP A 123 -4.39 10.12 -13.80
N ASN A 124 -5.19 9.12 -14.16
CA ASN A 124 -6.16 9.20 -15.26
C ASN A 124 -7.40 10.04 -14.93
N ASN A 125 -7.72 10.21 -13.64
CA ASN A 125 -8.91 10.93 -13.17
C ASN A 125 -8.59 12.28 -12.50
N THR A 126 -7.32 12.67 -12.48
CA THR A 126 -6.82 13.94 -11.95
C THR A 126 -5.97 14.66 -13.00
N GLU A 127 -5.70 15.95 -12.79
CA GLU A 127 -4.81 16.69 -13.70
C GLU A 127 -3.36 16.21 -13.50
N LYS A 128 -2.55 16.17 -14.57
CA LYS A 128 -1.15 15.74 -14.48
C LYS A 128 -0.40 16.54 -13.42
N GLY A 129 0.22 15.83 -12.47
CA GLY A 129 0.95 16.45 -11.35
C GLY A 129 0.04 17.02 -10.25
N SER A 130 -1.21 16.57 -10.17
CA SER A 130 -2.06 16.84 -9.01
C SER A 130 -1.45 16.27 -7.73
N PRO A 131 -1.65 16.91 -6.56
CA PRO A 131 -1.18 16.38 -5.28
C PRO A 131 -1.68 14.95 -5.01
N LEU A 132 -0.80 14.08 -4.55
CA LEU A 132 -1.11 12.70 -4.16
C LEU A 132 -1.00 12.53 -2.64
N VAL A 133 -2.06 12.00 -2.02
CA VAL A 133 -2.08 11.64 -0.61
C VAL A 133 -2.25 10.14 -0.48
N LEU A 134 -1.41 9.51 0.33
CA LEU A 134 -1.46 8.08 0.62
C LEU A 134 -1.85 7.85 2.08
N ILE A 135 -2.88 7.04 2.30
CA ILE A 135 -3.37 6.68 3.62
C ILE A 135 -3.27 5.16 3.77
N GLY A 136 -2.53 4.69 4.77
CA GLY A 136 -2.41 3.28 5.10
C GLY A 136 -2.92 2.97 6.49
N HIS A 137 -3.54 1.80 6.63
CA HIS A 137 -3.94 1.26 7.93
C HIS A 137 -3.28 -0.11 8.18
N SER A 138 -2.78 -0.32 9.41
CA SER A 138 -2.17 -1.57 9.85
C SER A 138 -1.18 -2.10 8.79
N LEU A 139 -1.32 -3.32 8.27
CA LEU A 139 -0.43 -3.84 7.23
C LEU A 139 -0.35 -2.98 5.96
N GLY A 140 -1.44 -2.31 5.59
CA GLY A 140 -1.45 -1.41 4.44
C GLY A 140 -0.37 -0.31 4.54
N THR A 141 0.02 0.09 5.76
CA THR A 141 1.11 1.07 5.96
C THR A 141 2.44 0.53 5.44
N VAL A 142 2.77 -0.71 5.78
CA VAL A 142 4.02 -1.35 5.37
C VAL A 142 4.02 -1.60 3.86
N MET A 143 2.87 -1.96 3.27
CA MET A 143 2.73 -2.13 1.83
C MET A 143 2.96 -0.83 1.06
N LEU A 144 2.36 0.27 1.50
CA LEU A 144 2.59 1.60 0.93
C LEU A 144 4.04 2.04 1.08
N MET A 145 4.62 1.90 2.28
CA MET A 145 6.01 2.28 2.51
C MET A 145 6.96 1.49 1.60
N ASN A 146 6.69 0.20 1.39
CA ASN A 146 7.46 -0.60 0.45
C ASN A 146 7.30 -0.14 -0.99
N TYR A 147 6.10 0.29 -1.40
CA TYR A 147 5.83 0.84 -2.73
C TYR A 147 6.58 2.14 -2.95
N ILE A 148 6.42 3.12 -2.04
CA ILE A 148 7.09 4.42 -2.10
C ILE A 148 8.61 4.24 -2.15
N TYR A 149 9.16 3.45 -1.23
CA TYR A 149 10.59 3.20 -1.16
C TYR A 149 11.12 2.56 -2.45
N ASP A 150 10.40 1.59 -3.01
CA ASP A 150 10.82 0.97 -4.26
C ASP A 150 10.69 1.90 -5.46
N SER A 151 9.65 2.75 -5.49
CA SER A 151 9.49 3.80 -6.48
C SER A 151 10.71 4.72 -6.51
N GLN A 152 11.18 5.12 -5.33
CA GLN A 152 12.23 6.14 -5.21
C GLN A 152 13.65 5.54 -5.26
N LYS A 153 13.87 4.38 -4.64
CA LYS A 153 15.21 3.83 -4.36
C LYS A 153 15.59 2.64 -5.23
N THR A 154 14.72 2.14 -6.10
CA THR A 154 15.11 1.09 -7.05
C THR A 154 16.03 1.69 -8.13
N PRO A 155 17.26 1.16 -8.31
CA PRO A 155 18.18 1.67 -9.33
C PRO A 155 17.59 1.59 -10.74
N ALA A 156 17.92 2.56 -11.61
CA ALA A 156 17.36 2.69 -12.96
C ALA A 156 17.46 1.39 -13.80
N HIS A 157 18.57 0.66 -13.71
CA HIS A 157 18.77 -0.60 -14.41
C HIS A 157 17.85 -1.74 -13.95
N LYS A 158 17.34 -1.68 -12.71
CA LYS A 158 16.33 -2.62 -12.16
C LYS A 158 14.90 -2.12 -12.38
N LYS A 159 14.68 -0.80 -12.40
CA LYS A 159 13.37 -0.20 -12.75
C LYS A 159 12.90 -0.68 -14.12
N LEU A 160 13.78 -0.75 -15.12
CA LEU A 160 13.47 -1.20 -16.48
C LEU A 160 12.91 -2.63 -16.59
N ASN A 161 13.14 -3.51 -15.60
CA ASN A 161 12.70 -4.90 -15.64
C ASN A 161 11.64 -5.24 -14.57
N GLU A 162 11.66 -4.58 -13.41
CA GLU A 162 10.76 -4.91 -12.28
C GLU A 162 9.70 -3.85 -11.98
N TRP A 163 9.83 -2.68 -12.60
CA TRP A 163 9.09 -1.47 -12.23
C TRP A 163 8.71 -0.61 -13.45
N LYS A 164 8.90 -1.13 -14.68
CA LYS A 164 8.79 -0.38 -15.94
C LYS A 164 7.39 0.20 -16.18
N ASP A 165 6.37 -0.53 -15.77
CA ASP A 165 4.97 -0.16 -15.99
C ASP A 165 4.28 0.33 -14.72
N LYS A 166 5.05 0.66 -13.67
CA LYS A 166 4.49 1.11 -12.39
C LYS A 166 4.43 2.63 -12.29
N CYS A 167 3.33 3.13 -11.74
CA CYS A 167 3.11 4.56 -11.48
C CYS A 167 4.10 5.09 -10.45
N ASP A 168 4.74 6.23 -10.72
CA ASP A 168 5.62 6.87 -9.75
C ASP A 168 4.82 7.57 -8.63
N THR A 169 5.54 8.03 -7.62
CA THR A 169 5.03 8.76 -6.45
C THR A 169 5.64 10.17 -6.36
N ASP A 170 6.13 10.73 -7.47
CA ASP A 170 6.78 12.04 -7.53
C ASP A 170 5.90 13.19 -7.03
N ASN A 171 4.59 13.04 -7.16
CA ASN A 171 3.58 13.99 -6.70
C ASN A 171 3.07 13.69 -5.28
N LEU A 172 3.77 12.86 -4.50
CA LEU A 172 3.41 12.58 -3.11
C LEU A 172 3.49 13.85 -2.25
N THR A 173 2.35 14.29 -1.73
CA THR A 173 2.22 15.50 -0.90
C THR A 173 1.75 15.18 0.52
N GLY A 174 1.08 14.05 0.73
CA GLY A 174 0.58 13.63 2.05
C GLY A 174 0.76 12.14 2.31
N LEU A 175 1.16 11.79 3.53
CA LEU A 175 1.33 10.40 3.96
C LEU A 175 0.77 10.21 5.38
N PHE A 176 -0.24 9.38 5.52
CA PHE A 176 -0.89 9.07 6.80
C PHE A 176 -0.82 7.57 7.07
N LEU A 177 -0.15 7.18 8.17
CA LEU A 177 0.04 5.77 8.54
C LEU A 177 -0.64 5.49 9.89
N CYS A 178 -1.79 4.81 9.85
CA CYS A 178 -2.63 4.55 11.01
C CYS A 178 -2.39 3.13 11.56
N GLY A 179 -2.08 2.99 12.85
CA GLY A 179 -1.88 1.67 13.47
C GLY A 179 -0.74 0.86 12.84
N SER A 180 0.29 1.54 12.32
CA SER A 180 1.38 0.96 11.53
C SER A 180 2.21 -0.03 12.35
N PRO A 181 2.32 -1.30 11.95
CA PRO A 181 3.20 -2.25 12.61
C PRO A 181 4.63 -2.07 12.04
N PHE A 182 5.17 -0.84 12.16
CA PHE A 182 6.38 -0.39 11.47
C PHE A 182 7.62 -1.21 11.82
N ALA A 183 7.65 -1.86 12.98
CA ALA A 183 8.73 -2.78 13.36
C ALA A 183 9.05 -3.83 12.27
N LEU A 184 8.05 -4.23 11.49
CA LEU A 184 8.21 -5.24 10.42
C LEU A 184 8.96 -4.73 9.20
N TRP A 185 9.02 -3.41 9.01
CA TRP A 185 9.89 -2.78 8.03
C TRP A 185 11.35 -3.23 8.17
N THR A 186 11.80 -3.38 9.42
CA THR A 186 13.17 -3.77 9.76
C THR A 186 13.53 -5.20 9.33
N LEU A 187 12.53 -6.07 9.12
CA LEU A 187 12.75 -7.41 8.59
C LEU A 187 13.20 -7.39 7.12
N ARG A 188 12.79 -6.36 6.36
CA ARG A 188 13.16 -6.18 4.95
C ARG A 188 14.47 -5.42 4.80
N LYS A 189 14.74 -4.45 5.68
CA LYS A 189 15.88 -3.55 5.60
C LYS A 189 16.61 -3.53 6.93
N LYS A 190 17.85 -4.06 6.93
CA LYS A 190 18.79 -3.84 8.02
C LYS A 190 18.97 -2.32 8.21
N ASP A 191 19.04 -1.89 9.46
CA ASP A 191 19.26 -0.49 9.85
C ASP A 191 18.23 0.50 9.27
N PHE A 192 16.97 0.06 9.11
CA PHE A 192 15.84 0.88 8.63
C PHE A 192 15.94 1.40 7.18
N GLY A 193 17.03 1.13 6.47
CA GLY A 193 17.22 1.58 5.08
C GLY A 193 17.45 3.10 4.99
N GLU A 194 17.19 3.67 3.82
CA GLU A 194 17.34 5.12 3.59
C GLU A 194 16.01 5.88 3.75
N PRO A 195 16.05 7.17 4.16
CA PRO A 195 14.86 8.02 4.12
C PRO A 195 14.25 8.11 2.72
N ILE A 196 12.92 8.12 2.67
CA ILE A 196 12.17 8.46 1.45
C ILE A 196 12.24 9.97 1.21
N ASN A 197 12.15 10.38 -0.05
CA ASN A 197 11.94 11.77 -0.45
C ASN A 197 10.48 12.13 -0.14
N PHE A 198 10.28 13.16 0.68
CA PHE A 198 8.96 13.69 1.03
C PHE A 198 9.02 15.21 1.28
N PRO A 199 8.15 16.03 0.65
CA PRO A 199 7.24 15.67 -0.44
C PRO A 199 8.03 15.09 -1.64
N GLY A 200 7.32 14.44 -2.57
CA GLY A 200 7.93 13.86 -3.77
C GLY A 200 8.67 14.92 -4.61
N GLU A 201 9.47 14.48 -5.59
CA GLU A 201 10.41 15.35 -6.31
C GLU A 201 9.76 16.46 -7.15
N LYS A 202 8.43 16.40 -7.39
CA LYS A 202 7.73 17.51 -8.06
C LYS A 202 7.45 18.63 -7.08
N ASN A 203 8.10 19.78 -7.30
CA ASN A 203 7.79 21.03 -6.62
C ASN A 203 6.31 21.42 -6.82
N PHE A 204 5.55 21.43 -5.74
CA PHE A 204 4.22 22.04 -5.66
C PHE A 204 4.36 23.51 -5.29
N LEU A 205 4.98 24.30 -6.16
CA LEU A 205 4.93 25.75 -6.03
C LEU A 205 3.92 26.32 -7.05
N PRO A 206 3.08 27.28 -6.63
CA PRO A 206 2.09 27.93 -7.50
C PRO A 206 2.75 28.71 -8.65
#